data_AF-A0A6A6L109-F1
#
_entry.id   AF-A0A6A6L109-F1
#
_cell.length_a   1.000
_cell.length_b   1.000
_cell.length_c   1.000
_cell.angle_alpha   90.00
_cell.angle_beta   90.00
_cell.angle_gamma   90.00
#
_symmetry.space_group_name_H-M   'P 1'
#
loop_
_entity.id
_entity.type
_entity.pdbx_description
1 polymer ?
#
loop_
_entity_poly.entity_id
_entity_poly.type
_entity_poly.pdbx_seq_one_letter_code
_entity_poly.pdbx_strand_id
1 'polypeptide(L)'
;MEIGSGSISLPITNLRSNYSFRIFRWTESEVNPKRHDHDQNPLPGTAHLLAQSEEVGFEAGHGPEQIHLAYTDSEDEMRVMFVVGDKEERKVKWGQGDGEWSHVTVARVVRYEREDMCDAPANGSIGWRDPGWIHDAVMTNLKDGVRYYYQVGSDSKGWSATQSFVSRNGNSDETIAFLFGDMGTATPYATFHRTQDESISTMKWILRDIEDIGDKHAFISHIGDISYARGYSWLWDHFFTQIESVASKVPYHVCIGNHEYDWPLQPWKPDWSYSIYGTDGGGECGVPYSLKFNMPGNSSEPTGTRAPATRNLYYSFDTGAVHFMYISTETNFLPGAASITL
;
A
#
# COMPACT_ATOMS: atom_id res chain seq x y z
N MET A 1 -33.89 -35.26 -7.32
CA MET A 1 -32.44 -35.00 -7.34
C MET A 1 -32.28 -33.55 -7.72
N GLU A 2 -31.93 -32.69 -6.76
CA GLU A 2 -31.44 -31.37 -7.12
C GLU A 2 -30.09 -31.56 -7.82
N ILE A 3 -29.97 -31.02 -9.02
CA ILE A 3 -28.72 -31.05 -9.78
C ILE A 3 -27.79 -30.08 -9.07
N GLY A 4 -26.61 -30.55 -8.65
CA GLY A 4 -25.61 -29.75 -7.91
C GLY A 4 -24.92 -28.73 -8.81
N SER A 5 -25.67 -27.75 -9.31
CA SER A 5 -25.18 -26.64 -10.13
C SER A 5 -25.32 -25.33 -9.38
N GLY A 6 -24.28 -24.49 -9.44
CA GLY A 6 -24.27 -23.14 -8.91
C GLY A 6 -23.33 -22.25 -9.69
N SER A 7 -23.46 -20.94 -9.52
CA SER A 7 -22.57 -19.94 -10.11
C SER A 7 -22.17 -18.93 -9.05
N ILE A 8 -20.94 -18.44 -9.12
CA ILE A 8 -20.44 -17.36 -8.28
C ILE A 8 -19.88 -16.25 -9.17
N SER A 9 -20.09 -15.00 -8.77
CA SER A 9 -19.46 -13.84 -9.38
C SER A 9 -18.54 -13.22 -8.34
N LEU A 10 -17.25 -13.13 -8.65
CA LEU A 10 -16.22 -12.63 -7.75
C LEU A 10 -15.49 -11.48 -8.45
N PRO A 11 -15.47 -10.26 -7.88
CA PRO A 11 -14.50 -9.26 -8.29
C PRO A 11 -13.12 -9.74 -7.88
N ILE A 12 -12.19 -9.76 -8.82
CA ILE A 12 -10.79 -10.12 -8.56
C ILE A 12 -9.89 -8.90 -8.77
N THR A 13 -8.89 -8.75 -7.90
CA THR A 13 -7.87 -7.71 -8.03
C THR A 13 -6.77 -8.19 -8.97
N ASN A 14 -6.16 -7.32 -9.76
CA ASN A 14 -4.98 -7.71 -10.51
C ASN A 14 -3.78 -7.88 -9.58
N LEU A 15 -3.42 -9.12 -9.31
CA LEU A 15 -2.26 -9.47 -8.49
C LEU A 15 -1.05 -9.86 -9.35
N ARG A 16 -1.00 -9.37 -10.61
CA ARG A 16 0.10 -9.56 -11.58
C ARG A 16 0.44 -11.02 -11.88
N SER A 17 -0.52 -11.91 -11.74
CA SER A 17 -0.42 -13.31 -12.14
C SER A 17 -1.79 -13.85 -12.48
N ASN A 18 -1.82 -15.00 -13.15
CA ASN A 18 -3.05 -15.69 -13.48
C ASN A 18 -3.74 -16.26 -12.23
N TYR A 19 -5.05 -16.43 -12.35
CA TYR A 19 -5.92 -17.05 -11.38
C TYR A 19 -6.33 -18.44 -11.85
N SER A 20 -6.42 -19.39 -10.91
CA SER A 20 -7.16 -20.63 -11.11
C SER A 20 -8.14 -20.80 -9.96
N PHE A 21 -9.34 -21.26 -10.27
CA PHE A 21 -10.40 -21.50 -9.30
C PHE A 21 -10.50 -22.99 -9.03
N ARG A 22 -10.58 -23.36 -7.76
CA ARG A 22 -10.63 -24.77 -7.32
C ARG A 22 -11.83 -24.98 -6.42
N ILE A 23 -12.62 -26.02 -6.72
CA ILE A 23 -13.77 -26.41 -5.90
C ILE A 23 -13.35 -27.64 -5.10
N PHE A 24 -13.51 -27.55 -3.79
CA PHE A 24 -13.24 -28.65 -2.86
C PHE A 24 -14.54 -29.17 -2.28
N ARG A 25 -14.59 -30.47 -2.00
CA ARG A 25 -15.61 -31.09 -1.17
C ARG A 25 -15.03 -31.36 0.21
N TRP A 26 -15.86 -31.20 1.23
CA TRP A 26 -15.57 -31.68 2.57
C TRP A 26 -16.86 -32.21 3.21
N THR A 27 -16.69 -33.02 4.24
CA THR A 27 -17.72 -33.51 5.14
C THR A 27 -17.47 -32.94 6.54
N GLU A 28 -18.49 -32.87 7.38
CA GLU A 28 -18.37 -32.31 8.73
C GLU A 28 -17.25 -32.98 9.55
N SER A 29 -17.03 -34.29 9.37
CA SER A 29 -15.94 -35.02 10.01
C SER A 29 -14.52 -34.60 9.57
N GLU A 30 -14.39 -33.89 8.45
CA GLU A 30 -13.10 -33.42 7.91
C GLU A 30 -12.77 -31.98 8.34
N VAL A 31 -13.72 -31.28 8.95
CA VAL A 31 -13.49 -29.96 9.54
C VAL A 31 -12.57 -30.12 10.73
N ASN A 32 -11.44 -29.41 10.74
CA ASN A 32 -10.50 -29.46 11.85
C ASN A 32 -10.91 -28.42 12.92
N PRO A 33 -11.46 -28.84 14.08
CA PRO A 33 -11.93 -27.90 15.11
C PRO A 33 -10.80 -27.21 15.86
N LYS A 34 -9.53 -27.50 15.55
CA LYS A 34 -8.37 -26.80 16.10
C LYS A 34 -7.81 -25.74 15.15
N ARG A 35 -8.32 -25.68 13.91
CA ARG A 35 -7.83 -24.76 12.89
C ARG A 35 -8.98 -23.84 12.50
N HIS A 36 -8.88 -22.58 12.92
CA HIS A 36 -9.88 -21.56 12.66
C HIS A 36 -9.32 -20.44 11.79
N ASP A 37 -10.21 -19.73 11.11
CA ASP A 37 -9.90 -18.39 10.59
C ASP A 37 -9.77 -17.37 11.74
N HIS A 38 -9.47 -16.12 11.39
CA HIS A 38 -9.34 -15.04 12.37
C HIS A 38 -10.64 -14.74 13.14
N ASP A 39 -11.80 -15.13 12.60
CA ASP A 39 -13.12 -14.93 13.22
C ASP A 39 -13.60 -16.16 14.02
N GLN A 40 -12.70 -17.13 14.26
CA GLN A 40 -12.96 -18.37 14.99
C GLN A 40 -13.93 -19.34 14.28
N ASN A 41 -14.13 -19.21 12.96
CA ASN A 41 -14.85 -20.21 12.20
C ASN A 41 -13.92 -21.39 11.85
N PRO A 42 -14.37 -22.64 12.01
CA PRO A 42 -13.53 -23.79 11.75
C PRO A 42 -13.31 -23.97 10.25
N LEU A 43 -12.07 -24.24 9.85
CA LEU A 43 -11.72 -24.27 8.43
C LEU A 43 -12.17 -25.59 7.76
N PRO A 44 -12.75 -25.53 6.55
CA PRO A 44 -13.11 -26.72 5.80
C PRO A 44 -11.86 -27.49 5.36
N GLY A 45 -12.00 -28.81 5.21
CA GLY A 45 -10.97 -29.67 4.63
C GLY A 45 -10.76 -29.36 3.14
N THR A 46 -9.51 -29.39 2.69
CA THR A 46 -9.13 -29.18 1.28
C THR A 46 -8.58 -30.43 0.61
N ALA A 47 -8.77 -31.61 1.23
CA ALA A 47 -8.22 -32.88 0.75
C ALA A 47 -8.88 -33.39 -0.55
N HIS A 48 -10.15 -33.07 -0.79
CA HIS A 48 -10.91 -33.56 -1.93
C HIS A 48 -11.16 -32.45 -2.96
N LEU A 49 -10.21 -32.26 -3.87
CA LEU A 49 -10.39 -31.41 -5.05
C LEU A 49 -11.40 -32.05 -6.01
N LEU A 50 -12.49 -31.36 -6.32
CA LEU A 50 -13.51 -31.81 -7.27
C LEU A 50 -13.24 -31.33 -8.69
N ALA A 51 -12.84 -30.07 -8.82
CA ALA A 51 -12.61 -29.44 -10.12
C ALA A 51 -11.63 -28.28 -9.98
N GLN A 52 -10.92 -28.00 -11.06
CA GLN A 52 -10.08 -26.82 -11.25
C GLN A 52 -10.45 -26.18 -12.59
N SER A 53 -10.56 -24.85 -12.62
CA SER A 53 -10.74 -24.10 -13.86
C SER A 53 -9.45 -24.05 -14.68
N GLU A 54 -9.57 -23.69 -15.96
CA GLU A 54 -8.44 -23.12 -16.70
C GLU A 54 -7.92 -21.85 -15.99
N GLU A 55 -6.70 -21.47 -16.32
CA GLU A 55 -6.16 -20.20 -15.86
C GLU A 55 -6.85 -19.04 -16.57
N VAL A 56 -7.18 -18.01 -15.80
CA VAL A 56 -7.65 -16.72 -16.33
C VAL A 56 -6.71 -15.62 -15.87
N GLY A 57 -6.44 -14.67 -16.75
CA GLY A 57 -5.54 -13.55 -16.48
C GLY A 57 -6.16 -12.24 -16.92
N PHE A 58 -5.64 -11.15 -16.37
CA PHE A 58 -5.90 -9.82 -16.90
C PHE A 58 -5.19 -9.68 -18.25
N GLU A 59 -5.83 -8.99 -19.22
CA GLU A 59 -5.18 -8.71 -20.52
C GLU A 59 -3.83 -7.97 -20.33
N ALA A 60 -2.98 -7.94 -21.36
CA ALA A 60 -1.80 -7.10 -21.30
C ALA A 60 -2.17 -5.64 -21.58
N GLY A 61 -1.48 -4.69 -20.94
CA GLY A 61 -1.58 -3.27 -21.33
C GLY A 61 -2.63 -2.43 -20.61
N HIS A 62 -3.16 -2.85 -19.45
CA HIS A 62 -4.02 -2.02 -18.58
C HIS A 62 -3.32 -0.77 -17.99
N GLY A 63 -2.04 -0.60 -18.30
CA GLY A 63 -1.18 0.43 -17.73
C GLY A 63 -0.71 0.07 -16.33
N PRO A 64 0.03 0.98 -15.69
CA PRO A 64 0.41 0.84 -14.29
C PRO A 64 -0.78 0.92 -13.34
N GLU A 65 -0.64 0.27 -12.18
CA GLU A 65 -1.65 0.18 -11.13
C GLU A 65 -1.08 0.71 -9.81
N GLN A 66 -1.93 0.81 -8.77
CA GLN A 66 -1.51 1.21 -7.44
C GLN A 66 -0.90 2.62 -7.42
N ILE A 67 -1.40 3.52 -8.27
CA ILE A 67 -0.90 4.89 -8.38
C ILE A 67 -1.18 5.64 -7.09
N HIS A 68 -0.13 6.18 -6.47
CA HIS A 68 -0.25 6.99 -5.27
C HIS A 68 0.79 8.11 -5.22
N LEU A 69 0.39 9.23 -4.63
CA LEU A 69 1.18 10.45 -4.53
C LEU A 69 1.76 10.62 -3.13
N ALA A 70 2.86 11.36 -3.00
CA ALA A 70 3.41 11.82 -1.73
C ALA A 70 4.21 13.11 -1.94
N TYR A 71 4.33 13.94 -0.91
CA TYR A 71 5.28 15.05 -0.93
C TYR A 71 6.73 14.54 -0.85
N THR A 72 7.67 15.34 -1.35
CA THR A 72 9.10 15.16 -1.11
C THR A 72 9.59 16.18 -0.06
N ASP A 73 10.91 16.28 0.12
CA ASP A 73 11.53 17.33 0.94
C ASP A 73 11.37 18.74 0.32
N SER A 74 11.16 18.82 -0.99
CA SER A 74 11.00 20.08 -1.72
C SER A 74 9.52 20.44 -1.86
N GLU A 75 9.15 21.68 -1.54
CA GLU A 75 7.75 22.14 -1.57
C GLU A 75 7.17 22.22 -2.99
N ASP A 76 8.02 22.38 -4.01
CA ASP A 76 7.67 22.47 -5.42
C ASP A 76 7.73 21.11 -6.14
N GLU A 77 7.70 20.01 -5.38
CA GLU A 77 7.76 18.65 -5.90
C GLU A 77 6.56 17.79 -5.46
N MET A 78 6.16 16.89 -6.35
CA MET A 78 5.19 15.83 -6.06
C MET A 78 5.78 14.50 -6.53
N ARG A 79 5.86 13.53 -5.63
CA ARG A 79 6.22 12.15 -5.96
C ARG A 79 4.99 11.39 -6.44
N VAL A 80 5.17 10.57 -7.46
CA VAL A 80 4.22 9.54 -7.86
C VAL A 80 4.90 8.18 -7.83
N MET A 81 4.24 7.22 -7.21
CA MET A 81 4.65 5.83 -7.17
C MET A 81 3.55 4.93 -7.74
N PHE A 82 3.93 3.84 -8.39
CA PHE A 82 3.02 2.89 -9.03
C PHE A 82 3.71 1.54 -9.26
N VAL A 83 2.94 0.51 -9.59
CA VAL A 83 3.44 -0.87 -9.78
C VAL A 83 3.14 -1.38 -11.19
N VAL A 84 4.09 -2.14 -11.74
CA VAL A 84 3.93 -2.89 -13.00
C VAL A 84 4.51 -4.31 -12.88
N GLY A 85 4.24 -5.15 -13.88
CA GLY A 85 4.68 -6.56 -13.90
C GLY A 85 6.11 -6.81 -14.39
N ASP A 86 6.84 -5.79 -14.88
CA ASP A 86 8.19 -5.95 -15.42
C ASP A 86 9.12 -4.78 -15.05
N LYS A 87 10.44 -4.97 -15.20
CA LYS A 87 11.46 -3.98 -14.83
C LYS A 87 11.69 -2.87 -15.87
N GLU A 88 10.97 -2.89 -16.98
CA GLU A 88 11.25 -1.99 -18.09
C GLU A 88 10.98 -0.54 -17.69
N GLU A 89 11.63 0.40 -18.37
CA GLU A 89 11.50 1.81 -18.10
C GLU A 89 10.02 2.27 -18.12
N ARG A 90 9.63 3.03 -17.09
CA ARG A 90 8.36 3.75 -17.04
C ARG A 90 8.63 5.21 -16.74
N LYS A 91 7.71 6.05 -17.17
CA LYS A 91 7.80 7.50 -17.08
C LYS A 91 6.54 8.05 -16.45
N VAL A 92 6.65 9.25 -15.91
CA VAL A 92 5.52 10.14 -15.68
C VAL A 92 5.60 11.27 -16.71
N LYS A 93 4.47 11.60 -17.31
CA LYS A 93 4.31 12.82 -18.12
C LYS A 93 3.24 13.68 -17.45
N TRP A 94 3.49 14.99 -17.34
CA TRP A 94 2.60 15.89 -16.63
C TRP A 94 2.62 17.32 -17.19
N GLY A 95 1.59 18.09 -16.85
CA GLY A 95 1.40 19.47 -17.29
C GLY A 95 0.19 20.12 -16.62
N GLN A 96 -0.06 21.40 -16.90
CA GLN A 96 -1.19 22.15 -16.34
C GLN A 96 -2.51 21.95 -17.12
N GLY A 97 -2.45 21.41 -18.33
CA GLY A 97 -3.61 21.05 -19.14
C GLY A 97 -3.73 19.54 -19.32
N ASP A 98 -4.97 19.02 -19.32
CA ASP A 98 -5.23 17.61 -19.63
C ASP A 98 -4.81 17.29 -21.07
N GLY A 99 -3.96 16.29 -21.24
CA GLY A 99 -3.37 15.92 -22.53
C GLY A 99 -2.22 16.83 -23.00
N GLU A 100 -1.94 17.92 -22.30
CA GLU A 100 -0.86 18.87 -22.61
C GLU A 100 0.37 18.60 -21.76
N TRP A 101 1.16 17.61 -22.18
CA TRP A 101 2.35 17.16 -21.45
C TRP A 101 3.54 18.08 -21.72
N SER A 102 3.82 19.01 -20.81
CA SER A 102 4.98 19.90 -20.90
C SER A 102 6.26 19.30 -20.29
N HIS A 103 6.13 18.25 -19.48
CA HIS A 103 7.25 17.59 -18.81
C HIS A 103 7.14 16.07 -18.84
N VAL A 104 8.30 15.41 -18.82
CA VAL A 104 8.43 13.95 -18.73
C VAL A 104 9.64 13.60 -17.86
N THR A 105 9.48 12.64 -16.96
CA THR A 105 10.52 12.16 -16.03
C THR A 105 10.50 10.64 -16.03
N VAL A 106 11.69 10.04 -16.03
CA VAL A 106 11.88 8.60 -15.88
C VAL A 106 11.72 8.21 -14.41
N ALA A 107 10.93 7.17 -14.16
CA ALA A 107 10.78 6.61 -12.82
C ALA A 107 11.96 5.69 -12.48
N ARG A 108 12.52 5.85 -11.28
CA ARG A 108 13.43 4.85 -10.71
C ARG A 108 12.63 3.60 -10.36
N VAL A 109 13.29 2.43 -10.35
CA VAL A 109 12.64 1.15 -10.13
C VAL A 109 13.24 0.46 -8.91
N VAL A 110 12.38 -0.03 -8.02
CA VAL A 110 12.75 -0.82 -6.84
C VAL A 110 11.84 -2.05 -6.73
N ARG A 111 12.31 -3.07 -6.01
CA ARG A 111 11.51 -4.24 -5.59
C ARG A 111 12.13 -4.86 -4.34
N TYR A 112 11.38 -5.77 -3.73
CA TYR A 112 11.88 -6.70 -2.71
C TYR A 112 11.61 -8.14 -3.14
N GLU A 113 12.38 -9.06 -2.57
CA GLU A 113 12.29 -10.49 -2.81
C GLU A 113 11.88 -11.24 -1.54
N ARG A 114 11.56 -12.53 -1.71
CA ARG A 114 11.12 -13.40 -0.62
C ARG A 114 12.13 -13.41 0.53
N GLU A 115 13.42 -13.43 0.20
CA GLU A 115 14.49 -13.53 1.20
C GLU A 115 14.85 -12.18 1.83
N ASP A 116 14.19 -11.09 1.42
CA ASP A 116 14.27 -9.80 2.13
C ASP A 116 13.36 -9.79 3.37
N MET A 117 12.27 -10.56 3.35
CA MET A 117 11.37 -10.75 4.50
C MET A 117 12.10 -11.47 5.64
N CYS A 118 11.83 -11.08 6.88
CA CYS A 118 12.52 -11.65 8.05
C CYS A 118 12.16 -13.10 8.34
N ASP A 119 10.87 -13.43 8.24
CA ASP A 119 10.36 -14.71 8.76
C ASP A 119 9.01 -15.08 8.14
N ALA A 120 8.49 -16.26 8.51
CA ALA A 120 7.16 -16.70 8.14
C ALA A 120 6.07 -15.91 8.91
N PRO A 121 4.87 -15.70 8.31
CA PRO A 121 4.46 -16.18 6.99
C PRO A 121 5.00 -15.37 5.80
N ALA A 122 5.56 -14.16 6.00
CA ALA A 122 5.99 -13.26 4.92
C ALA A 122 6.96 -13.90 3.92
N ASN A 123 7.96 -14.66 4.39
CA ASN A 123 8.89 -15.39 3.53
C ASN A 123 8.38 -16.77 3.08
N GLY A 124 7.24 -17.23 3.62
CA GLY A 124 6.67 -18.56 3.41
C GLY A 124 5.90 -18.67 2.10
N SER A 125 5.67 -19.90 1.61
CA SER A 125 4.96 -20.11 0.33
C SER A 125 3.50 -19.66 0.34
N ILE A 126 2.88 -19.57 1.52
CA ILE A 126 1.48 -19.16 1.70
C ILE A 126 1.36 -17.62 1.77
N GLY A 127 2.30 -16.95 2.44
CA GLY A 127 2.25 -15.50 2.64
C GLY A 127 2.92 -14.70 1.52
N TRP A 128 4.00 -15.22 0.94
CA TRP A 128 4.76 -14.55 -0.11
C TRP A 128 4.05 -14.57 -1.47
N ARG A 129 4.11 -13.41 -2.13
CA ARG A 129 3.78 -13.21 -3.53
C ARG A 129 4.72 -12.18 -4.12
N ASP A 130 5.05 -12.33 -5.41
CA ASP A 130 5.87 -11.34 -6.12
C ASP A 130 5.19 -9.95 -6.09
N PRO A 131 5.87 -8.91 -5.59
CA PRO A 131 5.30 -7.57 -5.46
C PRO A 131 5.24 -6.79 -6.78
N GLY A 132 5.76 -7.35 -7.87
CA GLY A 132 5.99 -6.65 -9.12
C GLY A 132 7.22 -5.76 -9.05
N TRP A 133 7.18 -4.68 -9.82
CA TRP A 133 8.22 -3.66 -9.90
C TRP A 133 7.61 -2.32 -9.51
N ILE A 134 8.15 -1.71 -8.46
CA ILE A 134 7.67 -0.45 -7.91
C ILE A 134 8.46 0.67 -8.58
N HIS A 135 7.74 1.55 -9.25
CA HIS A 135 8.28 2.72 -9.92
C HIS A 135 8.03 3.96 -9.09
N ASP A 136 9.03 4.84 -9.03
CA ASP A 136 9.00 6.06 -8.25
C ASP A 136 9.56 7.21 -9.11
N ALA A 137 8.73 8.22 -9.38
CA ALA A 137 9.11 9.41 -10.13
C ALA A 137 8.75 10.68 -9.36
N VAL A 138 9.49 11.76 -9.63
CA VAL A 138 9.25 13.07 -9.02
C VAL A 138 8.92 14.09 -10.12
N MET A 139 7.79 14.75 -9.96
CA MET A 139 7.35 15.89 -10.75
C MET A 139 7.84 17.15 -10.05
N THR A 140 8.66 17.96 -10.71
CA THR A 140 9.39 19.08 -10.10
C THR A 140 8.98 20.44 -10.67
N ASN A 141 9.43 21.53 -10.04
CA ASN A 141 9.15 22.92 -10.45
C ASN A 141 7.64 23.21 -10.51
N LEU A 142 6.89 22.65 -9.55
CA LEU A 142 5.46 22.87 -9.44
C LEU A 142 5.19 24.25 -8.84
N LYS A 143 4.20 24.96 -9.39
CA LYS A 143 3.73 26.21 -8.81
C LYS A 143 2.78 25.90 -7.65
N ASP A 144 2.81 26.72 -6.61
CA ASP A 144 1.96 26.55 -5.43
C ASP A 144 0.46 26.55 -5.76
N GLY A 145 -0.27 25.57 -5.23
CA GLY A 145 -1.74 25.51 -5.31
C GLY A 145 -2.30 25.43 -6.74
N VAL A 146 -1.54 24.88 -7.67
CA VAL A 146 -1.93 24.73 -9.08
C VAL A 146 -2.31 23.29 -9.38
N ARG A 147 -3.36 23.10 -10.19
CA ARG A 147 -3.74 21.79 -10.69
C ARG A 147 -2.77 21.33 -11.78
N TYR A 148 -2.29 20.10 -11.64
CA TYR A 148 -1.50 19.38 -12.63
C TYR A 148 -2.20 18.09 -13.02
N TYR A 149 -2.12 17.75 -14.30
CA TYR A 149 -2.57 16.49 -14.87
C TYR A 149 -1.35 15.61 -15.14
N TYR A 150 -1.49 14.30 -14.98
CA TYR A 150 -0.39 13.37 -15.23
C TYR A 150 -0.87 12.00 -15.71
N GLN A 151 0.03 11.28 -16.38
CA GLN A 151 -0.09 9.86 -16.70
C GLN A 151 1.23 9.16 -16.36
N VAL A 152 1.13 7.91 -15.93
CA VAL A 152 2.29 7.04 -15.70
C VAL A 152 2.26 5.85 -16.66
N GLY A 153 3.43 5.41 -17.13
CA GLY A 153 3.50 4.28 -18.06
C GLY A 153 4.63 4.38 -19.08
N SER A 154 4.42 3.79 -20.26
CA SER A 154 5.33 3.92 -21.40
C SER A 154 4.59 3.72 -22.72
N ASP A 155 5.15 4.24 -23.80
CA ASP A 155 4.58 4.08 -25.15
C ASP A 155 4.52 2.62 -25.59
N SER A 156 5.43 1.77 -25.11
CA SER A 156 5.51 0.35 -25.46
C SER A 156 4.56 -0.55 -24.67
N LYS A 157 4.11 -0.12 -23.48
CA LYS A 157 3.36 -0.98 -22.54
C LYS A 157 2.04 -0.39 -22.08
N GLY A 158 1.72 0.83 -22.53
CA GLY A 158 0.50 1.54 -22.19
C GLY A 158 0.74 2.59 -21.11
N TRP A 159 -0.14 3.59 -21.14
CA TRP A 159 -0.22 4.67 -20.15
C TRP A 159 -1.47 4.45 -19.29
N SER A 160 -1.41 4.85 -18.02
CA SER A 160 -2.57 4.92 -17.13
C SER A 160 -3.64 5.86 -17.69
N ALA A 161 -4.85 5.82 -17.14
CA ALA A 161 -5.78 6.94 -17.31
C ALA A 161 -5.13 8.27 -16.84
N THR A 162 -5.57 9.40 -17.40
CA THR A 162 -5.15 10.72 -16.89
C THR A 162 -5.66 10.88 -15.46
N GLN A 163 -4.74 11.21 -14.57
CA GLN A 163 -5.02 11.63 -13.20
C GLN A 163 -4.72 13.12 -13.04
N SER A 164 -5.17 13.71 -11.93
CA SER A 164 -4.80 15.10 -11.60
C SER A 164 -4.69 15.29 -10.10
N PHE A 165 -3.86 16.24 -9.69
CA PHE A 165 -3.68 16.67 -8.31
C PHE A 165 -3.52 18.19 -8.24
N VAL A 166 -3.72 18.76 -7.07
CA VAL A 166 -3.36 20.16 -6.77
C VAL A 166 -2.04 20.13 -5.99
N SER A 167 -1.03 20.85 -6.48
CA SER A 167 0.26 20.95 -5.81
C SER A 167 0.13 21.56 -4.40
N ARG A 168 1.11 21.28 -3.54
CA ARG A 168 1.21 21.92 -2.23
C ARG A 168 1.14 23.44 -2.37
N ASN A 169 0.50 24.10 -1.41
CA ASN A 169 0.57 25.55 -1.26
C ASN A 169 1.10 25.87 0.14
N GLY A 170 2.39 26.17 0.25
CA GLY A 170 3.00 26.59 1.51
C GLY A 170 2.55 27.99 1.95
N ASN A 171 2.06 28.79 1.01
CA ASN A 171 1.59 30.17 1.25
C ASN A 171 0.09 30.26 1.60
N SER A 172 -0.58 29.12 1.80
CA SER A 172 -1.99 29.08 2.18
C SER A 172 -2.20 29.28 3.68
N ASP A 173 -3.15 30.13 4.06
CA ASP A 173 -3.59 30.27 5.47
C ASP A 173 -4.54 29.12 5.90
N GLU A 174 -4.90 28.21 4.99
CA GLU A 174 -5.79 27.07 5.21
C GLU A 174 -5.03 25.76 4.98
N THR A 175 -5.25 24.78 5.86
CA THR A 175 -4.75 23.40 5.73
C THR A 175 -5.92 22.44 5.73
N ILE A 176 -6.05 21.62 4.68
CA ILE A 176 -7.03 20.54 4.60
C ILE A 176 -6.28 19.20 4.67
N ALA A 177 -6.64 18.39 5.66
CA ALA A 177 -6.02 17.10 5.91
C ALA A 177 -7.07 16.07 6.32
N PHE A 178 -6.96 14.86 5.79
CA PHE A 178 -7.74 13.71 6.22
C PHE A 178 -6.86 12.82 7.11
N LEU A 179 -7.17 12.71 8.41
CA LEU A 179 -6.33 12.02 9.39
C LEU A 179 -7.07 10.79 9.94
N PHE A 180 -6.44 9.62 9.84
CA PHE A 180 -6.94 8.35 10.39
C PHE A 180 -5.79 7.35 10.59
N GLY A 181 -6.01 6.32 11.40
CA GLY A 181 -5.13 5.15 11.53
C GLY A 181 -5.92 3.87 11.29
N ASP A 182 -5.22 2.74 11.24
CA ASP A 182 -5.84 1.42 11.44
C ASP A 182 -6.90 1.07 10.38
N MET A 183 -6.74 1.60 9.16
CA MET A 183 -7.79 1.44 8.15
C MET A 183 -7.87 0.01 7.63
N GLY A 184 -6.71 -0.60 7.37
CA GLY A 184 -6.64 -1.89 6.69
C GLY A 184 -7.24 -1.89 5.29
N THR A 185 -7.69 -3.06 4.86
CA THR A 185 -8.31 -3.25 3.54
C THR A 185 -9.47 -4.24 3.60
N ALA A 186 -10.33 -4.20 2.60
CA ALA A 186 -11.46 -5.11 2.45
C ALA A 186 -11.32 -6.00 1.21
N THR A 187 -11.87 -7.21 1.31
CA THR A 187 -12.09 -8.10 0.16
C THR A 187 -13.58 -8.26 -0.11
N PRO A 188 -14.02 -8.40 -1.37
CA PRO A 188 -15.43 -8.63 -1.69
C PRO A 188 -15.88 -10.08 -1.42
N TYR A 189 -15.05 -10.88 -0.76
CA TYR A 189 -15.26 -12.29 -0.47
C TYR A 189 -14.67 -12.62 0.91
N ALA A 190 -15.18 -13.66 1.55
CA ALA A 190 -14.65 -14.16 2.81
C ALA A 190 -13.27 -14.80 2.62
N THR A 191 -12.36 -14.56 3.57
CA THR A 191 -11.02 -15.17 3.58
C THR A 191 -10.70 -15.72 4.98
N PHE A 192 -9.62 -16.49 5.10
CA PHE A 192 -9.16 -16.97 6.40
C PHE A 192 -8.51 -15.86 7.25
N HIS A 193 -8.20 -14.72 6.64
CA HIS A 193 -7.67 -13.55 7.30
C HIS A 193 -8.77 -12.50 7.44
N ARG A 194 -8.88 -11.96 8.65
CA ARG A 194 -9.78 -10.84 8.91
C ARG A 194 -9.34 -9.62 8.10
N THR A 195 -10.26 -9.11 7.30
CA THR A 195 -10.20 -7.84 6.60
C THR A 195 -11.04 -6.78 7.34
N GLN A 196 -10.87 -5.51 6.99
CA GLN A 196 -11.53 -4.36 7.61
C GLN A 196 -12.57 -3.79 6.63
N ASP A 197 -13.79 -4.30 6.63
CA ASP A 197 -14.86 -3.85 5.72
C ASP A 197 -15.16 -2.35 5.87
N GLU A 198 -14.93 -1.79 7.06
CA GLU A 198 -15.06 -0.36 7.38
C GLU A 198 -14.15 0.51 6.51
N SER A 199 -13.02 -0.02 6.04
CA SER A 199 -12.09 0.68 5.12
C SER A 199 -12.79 1.17 3.85
N ILE A 200 -13.83 0.47 3.37
CA ILE A 200 -14.63 0.86 2.20
C ILE A 200 -15.32 2.20 2.46
N SER A 201 -15.89 2.37 3.65
CA SER A 201 -16.57 3.61 4.02
C SER A 201 -15.59 4.76 4.19
N THR A 202 -14.43 4.52 4.81
CA THR A 202 -13.38 5.54 4.97
C THR A 202 -12.94 6.09 3.62
N MET A 203 -12.60 5.23 2.66
CA MET A 203 -12.19 5.67 1.32
C MET A 203 -13.31 6.35 0.54
N LYS A 204 -14.55 5.84 0.64
CA LYS A 204 -15.72 6.45 0.01
C LYS A 204 -15.94 7.89 0.46
N TRP A 205 -15.88 8.15 1.77
CA TRP A 205 -16.13 9.50 2.30
C TRP A 205 -14.99 10.47 2.02
N ILE A 206 -13.74 10.00 2.09
CA ILE A 206 -12.58 10.81 1.71
C ILE A 206 -12.65 11.18 0.23
N LEU A 207 -13.00 10.23 -0.66
CA LEU A 207 -13.13 10.52 -2.08
C LEU A 207 -14.19 11.60 -2.36
N ARG A 208 -15.37 11.48 -1.75
CA ARG A 208 -16.42 12.51 -1.83
C ARG A 208 -15.88 13.88 -1.40
N ASP A 209 -15.21 13.94 -0.26
CA ASP A 209 -14.74 15.22 0.30
C ASP A 209 -13.61 15.82 -0.54
N ILE A 210 -12.74 15.00 -1.14
CA ILE A 210 -11.73 15.44 -2.11
C ILE A 210 -12.39 16.06 -3.36
N GLU A 211 -13.49 15.47 -3.83
CA GLU A 211 -14.25 16.01 -4.96
C GLU A 211 -14.93 17.34 -4.59
N ASP A 212 -15.45 17.45 -3.36
CA ASP A 212 -16.15 18.65 -2.88
C ASP A 212 -15.22 19.85 -2.64
N ILE A 213 -13.96 19.64 -2.22
CA ILE A 213 -13.01 20.76 -1.97
C ILE A 213 -12.45 21.41 -3.26
N GLY A 214 -12.61 20.76 -4.43
CA GLY A 214 -12.24 21.32 -5.73
C GLY A 214 -10.74 21.55 -5.93
N ASP A 215 -10.35 22.79 -6.26
CA ASP A 215 -8.97 23.20 -6.56
C ASP A 215 -8.15 23.57 -5.30
N LYS A 216 -8.57 23.11 -4.12
CA LYS A 216 -7.79 23.26 -2.89
C LYS A 216 -6.80 22.11 -2.74
N HIS A 217 -5.58 22.44 -2.29
CA HIS A 217 -4.62 21.41 -1.90
C HIS A 217 -5.10 20.71 -0.62
N ALA A 218 -4.92 19.40 -0.58
CA ALA A 218 -5.19 18.58 0.60
C ALA A 218 -4.23 17.40 0.61
N PHE A 219 -4.13 16.70 1.73
CA PHE A 219 -3.37 15.47 1.85
C PHE A 219 -4.04 14.49 2.82
N ILE A 220 -3.58 13.25 2.79
CA ILE A 220 -3.99 12.19 3.71
C ILE A 220 -2.86 11.88 4.67
N SER A 221 -3.21 11.72 5.94
CA SER A 221 -2.34 11.22 7.00
C SER A 221 -2.90 9.89 7.53
N HIS A 222 -2.26 8.78 7.13
CA HIS A 222 -2.56 7.43 7.61
C HIS A 222 -1.53 7.03 8.67
N ILE A 223 -1.89 7.15 9.95
CA ILE A 223 -0.95 7.12 11.07
C ILE A 223 -0.64 5.73 11.64
N GLY A 224 -0.37 4.76 10.77
CA GLY A 224 0.00 3.40 11.17
C GLY A 224 -1.11 2.37 10.91
N ASP A 225 -0.72 1.10 10.99
CA ASP A 225 -1.57 -0.06 10.76
C ASP A 225 -2.27 -0.02 9.40
N ILE A 226 -1.42 -0.07 8.37
CA ILE A 226 -1.78 0.36 7.03
C ILE A 226 -2.74 -0.62 6.36
N SER A 227 -2.28 -1.85 6.15
CA SER A 227 -3.03 -2.85 5.36
C SER A 227 -3.47 -4.06 6.17
N TYR A 228 -2.89 -4.25 7.36
CA TYR A 228 -2.97 -5.51 8.12
C TYR A 228 -2.53 -6.73 7.30
N ALA A 229 -1.61 -6.57 6.35
CA ALA A 229 -1.10 -7.69 5.54
C ALA A 229 -0.41 -8.75 6.39
N ARG A 230 0.39 -8.37 7.38
CA ARG A 230 0.98 -9.27 8.39
C ARG A 230 1.62 -10.52 7.76
N GLY A 231 2.37 -10.32 6.69
CA GLY A 231 3.08 -11.36 5.94
C GLY A 231 2.26 -12.04 4.85
N TYR A 232 1.00 -11.67 4.65
CA TYR A 232 0.18 -12.10 3.53
C TYR A 232 0.14 -11.01 2.46
N SER A 233 1.18 -10.99 1.64
CA SER A 233 1.47 -9.95 0.63
C SER A 233 0.32 -9.56 -0.30
N TRP A 234 -0.63 -10.46 -0.58
CA TRP A 234 -1.79 -10.14 -1.43
C TRP A 234 -2.69 -9.06 -0.80
N LEU A 235 -2.70 -8.91 0.52
CA LEU A 235 -3.43 -7.84 1.21
C LEU A 235 -2.84 -6.46 0.93
N TRP A 236 -1.52 -6.34 0.73
CA TRP A 236 -0.91 -5.08 0.28
C TRP A 236 -1.45 -4.67 -1.09
N ASP A 237 -1.64 -5.62 -2.01
CA ASP A 237 -2.19 -5.31 -3.32
C ASP A 237 -3.65 -4.86 -3.25
N HIS A 238 -4.48 -5.53 -2.42
CA HIS A 238 -5.86 -5.09 -2.18
C HIS A 238 -5.92 -3.69 -1.57
N PHE A 239 -5.07 -3.42 -0.58
CA PHE A 239 -4.96 -2.10 0.04
C PHE A 239 -4.64 -1.03 -1.00
N PHE A 240 -3.59 -1.23 -1.80
CA PHE A 240 -3.17 -0.24 -2.79
C PHE A 240 -4.19 -0.05 -3.92
N THR A 241 -4.85 -1.12 -4.37
CA THR A 241 -5.98 -1.03 -5.31
C THR A 241 -7.14 -0.24 -4.71
N GLN A 242 -7.44 -0.43 -3.43
CA GLN A 242 -8.53 0.26 -2.75
C GLN A 242 -8.25 1.77 -2.59
N ILE A 243 -7.03 2.16 -2.22
CA ILE A 243 -6.69 3.57 -2.00
C ILE A 243 -6.41 4.34 -3.29
N GLU A 244 -6.10 3.68 -4.41
CA GLU A 244 -5.68 4.34 -5.66
C GLU A 244 -6.67 5.41 -6.13
N SER A 245 -7.98 5.21 -5.95
CA SER A 245 -9.02 6.18 -6.31
C SER A 245 -8.86 7.55 -5.62
N VAL A 246 -8.20 7.55 -4.46
CA VAL A 246 -7.96 8.70 -3.59
C VAL A 246 -6.49 9.13 -3.67
N ALA A 247 -5.57 8.18 -3.49
CA ALA A 247 -4.13 8.41 -3.42
C ALA A 247 -3.51 8.87 -4.75
N SER A 248 -4.17 8.64 -5.88
CA SER A 248 -3.77 9.22 -7.18
C SER A 248 -4.17 10.68 -7.35
N LYS A 249 -5.00 11.24 -6.46
CA LYS A 249 -5.51 12.63 -6.53
C LYS A 249 -4.89 13.55 -5.47
N VAL A 250 -4.56 12.99 -4.31
CA VAL A 250 -3.93 13.73 -3.19
C VAL A 250 -2.77 12.93 -2.61
N PRO A 251 -1.72 13.59 -2.10
CA PRO A 251 -0.60 12.91 -1.45
C PRO A 251 -1.05 12.13 -0.22
N TYR A 252 -0.58 10.89 -0.12
CA TYR A 252 -0.93 9.90 0.91
C TYR A 252 0.29 9.65 1.81
N HIS A 253 0.31 10.32 2.96
CA HIS A 253 1.39 10.21 3.94
C HIS A 253 1.08 9.13 4.98
N VAL A 254 2.12 8.41 5.39
CA VAL A 254 2.00 7.25 6.27
C VAL A 254 2.90 7.35 7.49
N CYS A 255 2.45 6.85 8.63
CA CYS A 255 3.32 6.45 9.74
C CYS A 255 3.41 4.93 9.80
N ILE A 256 4.47 4.40 10.38
CA ILE A 256 4.65 2.95 10.53
C ILE A 256 3.98 2.50 11.83
N GLY A 257 3.20 1.42 11.80
CA GLY A 257 2.61 0.78 12.97
C GLY A 257 3.25 -0.56 13.31
N ASN A 258 2.79 -1.19 14.39
CA ASN A 258 3.23 -2.52 14.83
C ASN A 258 2.92 -3.59 13.77
N HIS A 259 1.82 -3.46 13.02
CA HIS A 259 1.47 -4.40 11.95
C HIS A 259 2.39 -4.33 10.72
N GLU A 260 3.17 -3.26 10.59
CA GLU A 260 4.19 -3.14 9.55
C GLU A 260 5.57 -3.57 10.06
N TYR A 261 5.92 -3.28 11.32
CA TYR A 261 7.31 -3.37 11.81
C TYR A 261 7.58 -4.54 12.77
N ASP A 262 6.69 -4.80 13.73
CA ASP A 262 7.03 -5.55 14.94
C ASP A 262 7.33 -7.03 14.67
N TRP A 263 8.55 -7.44 15.01
CA TRP A 263 8.98 -8.83 14.92
C TRP A 263 10.15 -9.14 15.86
N PRO A 264 10.30 -10.38 16.39
CA PRO A 264 11.41 -10.75 17.27
C PRO A 264 12.80 -10.62 16.65
N LEU A 265 12.94 -10.42 15.34
CA LEU A 265 14.23 -10.21 14.67
C LEU A 265 14.60 -8.72 14.50
N GLN A 266 13.70 -7.77 14.76
CA GLN A 266 14.00 -6.34 14.58
C GLN A 266 15.07 -5.82 15.57
N PRO A 267 15.96 -4.90 15.19
CA PRO A 267 17.02 -4.42 16.10
C PRO A 267 16.49 -3.69 17.33
N TRP A 268 15.42 -2.91 17.17
CA TRP A 268 14.76 -2.20 18.26
C TRP A 268 13.44 -2.87 18.62
N LYS A 269 13.30 -3.26 19.89
CA LYS A 269 12.14 -3.98 20.44
C LYS A 269 11.94 -3.56 21.90
N PRO A 270 11.22 -2.46 22.17
CA PRO A 270 11.05 -2.00 23.54
C PRO A 270 10.07 -2.94 24.27
N ASP A 271 10.37 -3.28 25.52
CA ASP A 271 9.62 -4.29 26.29
C ASP A 271 8.10 -4.01 26.35
N TRP A 272 7.69 -2.74 26.41
CA TRP A 272 6.28 -2.34 26.47
C TRP A 272 5.53 -2.56 25.16
N SER A 273 6.20 -2.53 24.00
CA SER A 273 5.60 -2.83 22.70
C SER A 273 5.70 -4.32 22.41
N TYR A 274 6.90 -4.89 22.57
CA TYR A 274 7.19 -6.28 22.26
C TYR A 274 6.36 -7.28 23.08
N SER A 275 6.04 -6.97 24.34
CA SER A 275 5.20 -7.83 25.18
C SER A 275 3.72 -7.86 24.78
N ILE A 276 3.26 -6.88 24.01
CA ILE A 276 1.88 -6.76 23.55
C ILE A 276 1.75 -7.26 22.11
N TYR A 277 2.60 -6.74 21.22
CA TYR A 277 2.46 -6.91 19.77
C TYR A 277 3.38 -7.98 19.21
N GLY A 278 4.64 -8.04 19.66
CA GLY A 278 5.61 -9.15 19.51
C GLY A 278 5.90 -9.62 18.07
N THR A 279 4.92 -10.23 17.43
CA THR A 279 4.92 -10.81 16.09
C THR A 279 3.85 -10.19 15.17
N ASP A 280 3.36 -8.98 15.48
CA ASP A 280 2.23 -8.40 14.74
C ASP A 280 2.53 -8.12 13.27
N GLY A 281 3.78 -7.80 12.94
CA GLY A 281 4.25 -7.59 11.57
C GLY A 281 4.30 -8.85 10.70
N GLY A 282 4.07 -10.05 11.25
CA GLY A 282 3.97 -11.28 10.44
C GLY A 282 5.22 -11.64 9.62
N GLY A 283 6.40 -11.22 10.07
CA GLY A 283 7.68 -11.45 9.41
C GLY A 283 8.02 -10.44 8.31
N GLU A 284 7.20 -9.40 8.10
CA GLU A 284 7.46 -8.36 7.09
C GLU A 284 8.58 -7.39 7.47
N CYS A 285 8.72 -7.07 8.77
CA CYS A 285 9.81 -6.25 9.29
C CYS A 285 9.95 -4.86 8.63
N GLY A 286 8.83 -4.27 8.23
CA GLY A 286 8.78 -2.97 7.57
C GLY A 286 9.21 -2.98 6.10
N VAL A 287 9.58 -4.12 5.52
CA VAL A 287 10.12 -4.17 4.15
C VAL A 287 9.09 -3.75 3.10
N PRO A 288 7.85 -4.30 3.06
CA PRO A 288 6.84 -3.83 2.11
C PRO A 288 6.49 -2.36 2.32
N TYR A 289 6.27 -1.93 3.56
CA TYR A 289 6.00 -0.54 3.93
C TYR A 289 7.08 0.42 3.41
N SER A 290 8.34 0.09 3.67
CA SER A 290 9.54 0.87 3.32
C SER A 290 9.72 1.08 1.81
N LEU A 291 9.32 0.09 1.00
CA LEU A 291 9.53 0.10 -0.45
C LEU A 291 8.28 0.50 -1.24
N LYS A 292 7.09 0.26 -0.71
CA LYS A 292 5.83 0.65 -1.33
C LYS A 292 5.44 2.10 -1.03
N PHE A 293 6.04 2.74 -0.02
CA PHE A 293 5.91 4.17 0.25
C PHE A 293 7.27 4.85 0.26
N ASN A 294 7.28 6.17 0.01
CA ASN A 294 8.49 6.98 0.12
C ASN A 294 8.15 8.40 0.58
N MET A 295 8.32 8.62 1.87
CA MET A 295 8.02 9.86 2.57
C MET A 295 9.21 10.83 2.52
N PRO A 296 9.00 12.12 2.85
CA PRO A 296 10.09 13.06 3.07
C PRO A 296 11.10 12.57 4.11
N GLY A 297 12.30 13.13 4.07
CA GLY A 297 13.38 12.80 4.97
C GLY A 297 14.15 11.54 4.58
N ASN A 298 15.10 11.18 5.43
CA ASN A 298 16.03 10.08 5.21
C ASN A 298 16.09 9.10 6.39
N SER A 299 15.06 9.10 7.25
CA SER A 299 14.98 8.20 8.39
C SER A 299 15.04 6.75 7.93
N SER A 300 15.91 5.96 8.57
CA SER A 300 16.00 4.54 8.28
C SER A 300 16.61 3.75 9.43
N GLU A 301 16.11 2.53 9.65
CA GLU A 301 16.64 1.56 10.62
C GLU A 301 16.97 0.24 9.91
N PRO A 302 18.07 -0.44 10.25
CA PRO A 302 18.38 -1.74 9.67
C PRO A 302 17.27 -2.77 9.94
N THR A 303 16.96 -3.61 8.96
CA THR A 303 15.96 -4.68 9.13
C THR A 303 16.49 -5.90 9.88
N GLY A 304 17.82 -6.02 10.01
CA GLY A 304 18.48 -7.25 10.45
C GLY A 304 18.54 -8.36 9.37
N THR A 305 18.08 -8.08 8.16
CA THR A 305 18.10 -8.99 7.00
C THR A 305 18.98 -8.44 5.88
N ARG A 306 18.95 -9.06 4.70
CA ARG A 306 19.60 -8.51 3.48
C ARG A 306 18.80 -7.37 2.82
N ALA A 307 17.59 -7.10 3.31
CA ALA A 307 16.73 -6.06 2.77
C ALA A 307 17.35 -4.66 2.94
N PRO A 308 16.97 -3.69 2.11
CA PRO A 308 17.21 -2.28 2.40
C PRO A 308 16.67 -1.92 3.79
N ALA A 309 17.34 -0.96 4.46
CA ALA A 309 16.88 -0.44 5.74
C ALA A 309 15.41 0.02 5.66
N THR A 310 14.64 -0.24 6.71
CA THR A 310 13.26 0.23 6.84
C THR A 310 13.29 1.74 6.93
N ARG A 311 12.59 2.44 6.04
CA ARG A 311 12.50 3.89 5.99
C ARG A 311 11.07 4.38 6.25
N ASN A 312 10.85 5.69 6.12
CA ASN A 312 9.57 6.36 6.41
C ASN A 312 9.20 6.26 7.91
N LEU A 313 10.20 6.36 8.78
CA LEU A 313 10.05 6.12 10.22
C LEU A 313 9.69 7.41 10.97
N TYR A 314 10.37 8.48 10.62
CA TYR A 314 10.11 9.80 11.17
C TYR A 314 10.48 10.85 10.12
N TYR A 315 9.65 11.87 10.01
CA TYR A 315 9.79 12.94 9.02
C TYR A 315 8.84 14.08 9.37
N SER A 316 9.02 15.23 8.74
CA SER A 316 8.11 16.35 8.88
C SER A 316 7.89 17.04 7.54
N PHE A 317 6.86 17.88 7.47
CA PHE A 317 6.63 18.77 6.36
C PHE A 317 5.66 19.89 6.72
N ASP A 318 5.73 20.98 5.96
CA ASP A 318 4.80 22.11 6.06
C ASP A 318 3.73 22.05 4.97
N THR A 319 2.47 22.28 5.30
CA THR A 319 1.43 22.47 4.28
C THR A 319 0.34 23.41 4.77
N GLY A 320 0.11 24.47 3.98
CA GLY A 320 -0.68 25.61 4.45
C GLY A 320 -0.08 26.17 5.74
N ALA A 321 -0.93 26.41 6.73
CA ALA A 321 -0.53 27.02 8.00
C ALA A 321 -0.01 26.03 9.07
N VAL A 322 0.18 24.75 8.74
CA VAL A 322 0.49 23.68 9.72
C VAL A 322 1.77 22.93 9.35
N HIS A 323 2.64 22.78 10.35
CA HIS A 323 3.78 21.86 10.34
C HIS A 323 3.36 20.49 10.90
N PHE A 324 3.51 19.43 10.11
CA PHE A 324 3.23 18.06 10.53
C PHE A 324 4.52 17.34 10.86
N MET A 325 4.54 16.63 11.98
CA MET A 325 5.65 15.78 12.42
C MET A 325 5.15 14.36 12.64
N TYR A 326 5.82 13.41 12.00
CA TYR A 326 5.56 11.98 12.10
C TYR A 326 6.69 11.31 12.87
N ILE A 327 6.33 10.51 13.86
CA ILE A 327 7.27 9.79 14.71
C ILE A 327 6.80 8.33 14.81
N SER A 328 7.68 7.40 14.46
CA SER A 328 7.47 5.97 14.61
C SER A 328 7.46 5.58 16.09
N THR A 329 6.38 4.94 16.52
CA THR A 329 6.24 4.29 17.83
C THR A 329 6.98 2.95 17.90
N GLU A 330 7.38 2.40 16.76
CA GLU A 330 8.04 1.09 16.67
C GLU A 330 9.56 1.16 16.53
N THR A 331 10.12 2.37 16.55
CA THR A 331 11.57 2.61 16.55
C THR A 331 11.98 3.44 17.76
N ASN A 332 13.28 3.64 17.98
CA ASN A 332 13.73 4.33 19.17
C ASN A 332 13.35 5.82 19.12
N PHE A 333 12.45 6.23 20.01
CA PHE A 333 12.00 7.62 20.20
C PHE A 333 12.31 8.16 21.60
N LEU A 334 13.19 7.51 22.37
CA LEU A 334 13.59 7.97 23.70
C LEU A 334 14.58 9.14 23.64
N PRO A 335 14.69 9.98 24.70
CA PRO A 335 15.67 11.06 24.78
C PRO A 335 17.07 10.66 24.30
N GLY A 336 17.61 11.39 23.32
CA GLY A 336 18.90 11.10 22.69
C GLY A 336 18.82 10.23 21.43
N ALA A 337 17.64 9.74 21.05
CA ALA A 337 17.42 9.09 19.76
C ALA A 337 17.41 10.09 18.60
N ALA A 338 17.76 9.62 17.39
CA ALA A 338 17.83 10.44 16.18
C ALA A 338 16.48 11.06 15.78
N SER A 339 15.37 10.41 16.14
CA SER A 339 14.00 10.89 15.89
C SER A 339 13.63 12.16 16.67
N ILE A 340 14.34 12.48 17.76
CA ILE A 340 14.08 13.68 18.59
C ILE A 340 14.78 14.93 18.06
N THR A 341 15.75 14.78 17.15
CA THR A 341 16.49 15.90 16.55
C THR A 341 15.86 16.45 15.26
N LEU A 342 14.63 16.04 14.95
CA LEU A 342 13.85 16.48 13.79
C LEU A 342 13.48 17.96 13.84
#